data_AF-A0A430QXL5-F1
#
_entry.id   AF-A0A430QXL5-F1
#
_cell.length_a   1.000
_cell.length_b   1.000
_cell.length_c   1.000
_cell.angle_alpha   90.00
_cell.angle_beta   90.00
_cell.angle_gamma   90.00
#
_symmetry.space_group_name_H-M   'P 1'
#
loop_
_entity.id
_entity.type
_entity.pdbx_description
1 polymer ?
#
loop_
_entity_poly.entity_id
_entity_poly.type
_entity_poly.pdbx_seq_one_letter_code
_entity_poly.pdbx_strand_id
1 'polypeptide(L)'
;VGEAAVTGAGNLNVRYVIHAAVLGDEPASLETVRKATRSALEKAVELGLKTVAFPLLGTGVGGLPVEEVARVMLSEIKKAPDTLEVTLYGYRKEDAEAIRRAL
;
A
#
# COMPACT_ATOMS: atom_id res chain seq x y z
N VAL A 1 3.61 -12.38 8.19
CA VAL A 1 3.81 -11.16 7.35
C VAL A 1 3.24 -11.36 5.94
N GLY A 2 2.84 -10.28 5.25
CA GLY A 2 2.33 -10.29 3.87
C GLY A 2 0.81 -10.23 3.71
N GLU A 3 0.06 -10.28 4.82
CA GLU A 3 -1.42 -10.23 4.83
C GLU A 3 -1.95 -8.84 5.19
N ALA A 4 -3.28 -8.68 5.17
CA ALA A 4 -3.95 -7.45 5.58
C ALA A 4 -5.17 -7.71 6.48
N ALA A 5 -5.32 -6.88 7.52
CA ALA A 5 -6.46 -6.88 8.43
C ALA A 5 -7.23 -5.55 8.35
N VAL A 6 -8.52 -5.55 8.70
CA VAL A 6 -9.39 -4.36 8.58
C VAL A 6 -9.94 -3.99 9.95
N THR A 7 -9.92 -2.69 10.26
CA THR A 7 -10.61 -2.12 11.41
C THR A 7 -11.47 -0.92 11.00
N GLY A 8 -12.37 -0.48 11.89
CA GLY A 8 -12.96 0.85 11.79
C GLY A 8 -11.89 1.95 11.91
N ALA A 9 -12.22 3.17 11.49
CA ALA A 9 -11.28 4.28 11.41
C ALA A 9 -11.36 5.31 12.56
N GLY A 10 -12.25 5.10 13.54
CA GLY A 10 -12.45 6.01 14.66
C GLY A 10 -12.85 7.42 14.19
N ASN A 11 -12.06 8.43 14.56
CA ASN A 11 -12.33 9.84 14.25
C ASN A 11 -11.78 10.29 12.88
N LEU A 12 -11.18 9.40 12.09
CA LEU A 12 -10.68 9.74 10.76
C LEU A 12 -11.84 9.91 9.77
N ASN A 13 -11.68 10.80 8.79
CA ASN A 13 -12.66 11.01 7.72
C ASN A 13 -12.60 9.92 6.63
N VAL A 14 -12.54 8.65 7.03
CA VAL A 14 -12.56 7.46 6.17
C VAL A 14 -13.35 6.35 6.85
N ARG A 15 -13.81 5.35 6.09
CA ARG A 15 -14.64 4.26 6.64
C ARG A 15 -13.83 3.20 7.38
N TYR A 16 -12.64 2.88 6.87
CA TYR A 16 -11.83 1.76 7.34
C TYR A 16 -10.35 2.13 7.38
N VAL A 17 -9.61 1.41 8.22
CA VAL A 17 -8.15 1.30 8.14
C VAL A 17 -7.81 -0.13 7.75
N ILE A 18 -7.02 -0.28 6.68
CA ILE A 18 -6.50 -1.57 6.21
C ILE A 18 -5.04 -1.66 6.64
N HIS A 19 -4.76 -2.58 7.56
CA HIS A 19 -3.44 -2.81 8.15
C HIS A 19 -2.68 -3.82 7.30
N ALA A 20 -1.79 -3.35 6.43
CA ALA A 20 -0.98 -4.19 5.55
C ALA A 20 0.37 -4.54 6.20
N ALA A 21 0.59 -5.80 6.55
CA ALA A 21 1.75 -6.22 7.34
C ALA A 21 2.97 -6.52 6.43
N VAL A 22 3.90 -5.57 6.31
CA VAL A 22 5.15 -5.76 5.53
C VAL A 22 6.35 -6.24 6.34
N LEU A 23 6.29 -6.15 7.67
CA LEU A 23 7.38 -6.56 8.57
C LEU A 23 6.79 -7.00 9.91
N GLY A 24 7.54 -7.82 10.65
CA GLY A 24 7.14 -8.33 11.95
C GLY A 24 8.04 -9.48 12.39
N ASP A 25 7.52 -10.70 12.31
CA ASP A 25 8.28 -11.95 12.45
C ASP A 25 9.31 -12.15 11.33
N GLU A 26 9.08 -11.53 10.17
CA GLU A 26 9.99 -11.47 9.03
C GLU A 26 10.38 -10.01 8.71
N PRO A 27 11.60 -9.76 8.20
CA PRO A 27 12.02 -8.42 7.78
C PRO A 27 11.26 -7.94 6.54
N ALA A 28 11.21 -6.61 6.36
CA ALA A 28 10.67 -6.02 5.14
C ALA A 28 11.52 -6.44 3.92
N SER A 29 10.84 -6.85 2.86
CA SER A 29 11.41 -7.12 1.55
C SER A 29 10.43 -6.71 0.45
N LEU A 30 10.91 -6.57 -0.79
CA LEU A 30 10.03 -6.30 -1.93
C LEU A 30 8.91 -7.35 -2.10
N GLU A 31 9.17 -8.61 -1.72
CA GLU A 31 8.15 -9.66 -1.77
C GLU A 31 7.08 -9.50 -0.69
N THR A 32 7.47 -9.14 0.54
CA THR A 32 6.49 -8.84 1.61
C THR A 32 5.66 -7.61 1.27
N VAL A 33 6.25 -6.58 0.63
CA VAL A 33 5.55 -5.40 0.11
C VAL A 33 4.54 -5.81 -0.97
N ARG A 34 4.94 -6.67 -1.91
CA ARG A 34 4.05 -7.18 -2.96
C ARG A 34 2.83 -7.88 -2.35
N LYS A 35 3.06 -8.85 -1.46
CA LYS A 35 2.00 -9.61 -0.80
C LYS A 35 1.06 -8.69 -0.01
N ALA A 36 1.60 -7.83 0.84
CA ALA A 36 0.80 -6.94 1.69
C ALA A 36 -0.01 -5.93 0.87
N THR A 37 0.57 -5.40 -0.23
CA THR A 37 -0.15 -4.51 -1.15
C THR A 37 -1.33 -5.24 -1.79
N ARG A 38 -1.11 -6.46 -2.30
CA ARG A 38 -2.17 -7.28 -2.89
C ARG A 38 -3.28 -7.57 -1.88
N SER A 39 -2.94 -8.07 -0.69
CA SER A 39 -3.94 -8.38 0.33
C SER A 39 -4.73 -7.16 0.77
N ALA A 40 -4.12 -5.98 0.83
CA ALA A 40 -4.84 -4.75 1.15
C ALA A 40 -5.80 -4.32 0.03
N LEU A 41 -5.42 -4.47 -1.24
CA LEU A 41 -6.30 -4.23 -2.38
C LEU A 41 -7.46 -5.22 -2.40
N GLU A 42 -7.20 -6.51 -2.15
CA GLU A 42 -8.24 -7.55 -2.04
C GLU A 42 -9.26 -7.19 -0.94
N LYS A 43 -8.81 -6.76 0.24
CA LYS A 43 -9.71 -6.28 1.31
C LYS A 43 -10.53 -5.07 0.89
N ALA A 44 -9.94 -4.11 0.16
CA ALA A 44 -10.68 -2.96 -0.35
C ALA A 44 -11.77 -3.36 -1.35
N VAL A 45 -11.49 -4.33 -2.21
CA VAL A 45 -12.45 -4.89 -3.18
C VAL A 45 -13.57 -5.66 -2.48
N GLU A 46 -13.23 -6.55 -1.52
CA GLU A 46 -14.20 -7.31 -0.72
C GLU A 46 -15.18 -6.39 0.02
N LEU A 47 -14.72 -5.24 0.50
CA LEU A 47 -15.52 -4.22 1.19
C LEU A 47 -16.30 -3.30 0.22
N GLY A 48 -16.17 -3.47 -1.10
CA GLY A 48 -16.82 -2.63 -2.10
C GLY A 48 -16.39 -1.16 -2.03
N LEU A 49 -15.13 -0.89 -1.69
CA LEU A 49 -14.58 0.47 -1.66
C LEU A 49 -14.34 0.97 -3.08
N LYS A 50 -14.50 2.28 -3.28
CA LYS A 50 -14.21 2.95 -4.56
C LYS A 50 -12.89 3.72 -4.55
N THR A 51 -12.42 4.10 -3.36
CA THR A 51 -11.19 4.86 -3.18
C THR A 51 -10.38 4.28 -2.03
N VAL A 52 -9.06 4.22 -2.18
CA VAL A 52 -8.11 3.80 -1.15
C VAL A 52 -6.80 4.57 -1.28
N ALA A 53 -6.17 4.90 -0.15
CA ALA A 53 -4.88 5.59 -0.14
C ALA A 53 -3.81 4.72 0.54
N PHE A 54 -2.64 4.63 -0.08
CA PHE A 54 -1.50 3.85 0.38
C PHE A 54 -0.28 4.77 0.62
N PRO A 55 0.42 4.62 1.76
CA PRO A 55 1.80 5.08 1.86
C PRO A 55 2.72 4.12 1.08
N LEU A 56 3.97 4.52 0.85
CA LEU A 56 5.01 3.60 0.36
C LEU A 56 5.43 2.59 1.44
N LEU A 57 4.85 1.40 1.38
CA LEU A 57 5.04 0.36 2.39
C LEU A 57 6.50 -0.12 2.47
N GLY A 58 7.06 -0.20 3.69
CA GLY A 58 8.41 -0.74 3.91
C GLY A 58 9.56 0.26 3.70
N THR A 59 9.30 1.49 3.26
CA THR A 59 10.35 2.52 3.02
C THR A 59 10.81 3.27 4.27
N GLY A 60 10.03 3.23 5.35
CA GLY A 60 10.38 3.82 6.64
C GLY A 60 11.34 2.93 7.43
N VAL A 61 10.85 2.34 8.53
CA VAL A 61 11.65 1.44 9.40
C VAL A 61 12.24 0.25 8.64
N GLY A 62 11.58 -0.21 7.57
CA GLY A 62 12.07 -1.30 6.72
C GLY A 62 13.24 -0.93 5.80
N GLY A 63 13.53 0.35 5.60
CA GLY A 63 14.69 0.83 4.85
C GLY A 63 14.73 0.46 3.36
N LEU A 64 13.61 0.02 2.77
CA LEU A 64 13.59 -0.38 1.37
C LEU A 64 13.69 0.83 0.42
N PRO A 65 14.34 0.69 -0.75
CA PRO A 65 14.45 1.78 -1.73
C PRO A 65 13.08 2.23 -2.24
N VAL A 66 12.81 3.54 -2.13
CA VAL A 66 11.54 4.19 -2.51
C VAL A 66 11.11 3.84 -3.94
N GLU A 67 12.03 3.93 -4.92
CA GLU A 67 11.71 3.68 -6.32
C GLU A 67 11.36 2.20 -6.60
N GLU A 68 12.05 1.26 -5.96
CA GLU A 68 11.77 -0.17 -6.10
C GLU A 68 10.42 -0.54 -5.47
N VAL A 69 10.14 -0.01 -4.28
CA VAL A 69 8.84 -0.17 -3.61
C VAL A 69 7.72 0.41 -4.47
N ALA A 70 7.88 1.62 -5.00
CA ALA A 70 6.87 2.26 -5.84
C ALA A 70 6.54 1.40 -7.07
N ARG A 71 7.55 0.86 -7.77
CA ARG A 71 7.34 -0.05 -8.92
C ARG A 71 6.60 -1.32 -8.52
N VAL A 72 6.97 -1.94 -7.40
CA VAL A 72 6.30 -3.16 -6.90
C VAL A 72 4.84 -2.87 -6.56
N MET A 73 4.56 -1.83 -5.79
CA MET A 73 3.20 -1.46 -5.41
C MET A 73 2.34 -1.12 -6.63
N LEU A 74 2.86 -0.30 -7.55
CA LEU A 74 2.18 0.04 -8.80
C LEU A 74 1.87 -1.21 -9.65
N SER A 75 2.76 -2.21 -9.66
CA SER A 75 2.54 -3.45 -10.40
C SER A 75 1.36 -4.27 -9.87
N GLU A 76 1.08 -4.22 -8.57
CA GLU A 76 -0.09 -4.88 -7.98
C GLU A 76 -1.35 -4.01 -8.10
N ILE A 77 -1.22 -2.68 -7.97
CA ILE A 77 -2.32 -1.73 -8.20
C ILE A 77 -2.87 -1.84 -9.62
N LYS A 78 -2.00 -1.93 -10.64
CA LYS A 78 -2.40 -2.10 -12.06
C LYS A 78 -3.17 -3.41 -12.32
N LYS A 79 -3.17 -4.36 -11.40
CA LYS A 79 -3.94 -5.62 -11.49
C LYS A 79 -5.28 -5.55 -10.76
N ALA A 80 -5.50 -4.53 -9.93
CA ALA A 80 -6.77 -4.35 -9.24
C ALA A 80 -7.87 -3.91 -10.21
N PRO A 81 -9.16 -4.15 -9.90
CA PRO A 81 -10.26 -3.68 -10.74
C PRO A 81 -10.26 -2.16 -10.92
N ASP A 82 -10.58 -1.69 -12.13
CA ASP A 82 -10.66 -0.25 -12.47
C ASP A 82 -11.73 0.51 -11.66
N THR A 83 -12.60 -0.20 -10.93
CA THR A 83 -13.59 0.39 -10.02
C THR A 83 -12.98 0.94 -8.73
N LEU A 84 -11.70 0.63 -8.45
CA LEU A 84 -10.97 1.07 -7.26
C LEU A 84 -9.91 2.12 -7.65
N GLU A 85 -10.15 3.37 -7.30
CA GLU A 85 -9.20 4.45 -7.43
C GLU A 85 -8.17 4.41 -6.29
N VAL A 86 -6.88 4.38 -6.64
CA VAL A 86 -5.78 4.27 -5.67
C VAL A 86 -4.93 5.54 -5.66
N THR A 87 -4.77 6.14 -4.48
CA THR A 87 -3.81 7.23 -4.25
C THR A 87 -2.56 6.71 -3.55
N LEU A 88 -1.39 6.83 -4.18
CA LEU A 88 -0.11 6.63 -3.50
C LEU A 88 0.41 7.97 -2.97
N TYR A 89 0.81 8.02 -1.70
CA TYR A 89 1.41 9.20 -1.08
C TYR A 89 2.76 8.88 -0.43
N GLY A 90 3.62 9.89 -0.41
CA GLY A 90 4.91 9.87 0.27
C GLY A 90 4.95 10.91 1.39
N TYR A 91 5.89 10.77 2.33
CA TYR A 91 6.04 11.72 3.44
C TYR A 91 6.78 12.98 3.00
N ARG A 92 7.80 12.82 2.13
CA ARG A 92 8.56 13.92 1.56
C ARG A 92 8.17 14.19 0.10
N LYS A 93 8.57 15.35 -0.42
CA LYS A 93 8.29 15.71 -1.82
C LYS A 93 8.99 14.77 -2.80
N GLU A 94 10.20 14.34 -2.47
CA GLU A 94 11.02 13.43 -3.27
C GLU A 94 10.37 12.05 -3.40
N ASP A 95 9.66 11.60 -2.37
CA ASP A 95 8.90 10.34 -2.39
C ASP A 95 7.76 10.42 -3.41
N ALA A 96 7.03 11.55 -3.43
CA ALA A 96 5.97 11.79 -4.41
C ALA A 96 6.51 11.91 -5.83
N GLU A 97 7.71 12.48 -6.02
CA GLU A 97 8.39 12.50 -7.31
C GLU A 97 8.84 11.11 -7.75
N ALA A 98 9.34 10.28 -6.84
CA ALA A 98 9.70 8.89 -7.11
C ALA A 98 8.47 8.06 -7.56
N ILE A 99 7.32 8.24 -6.90
CA ILE A 99 6.05 7.63 -7.33
C ILE A 99 5.72 8.05 -8.77
N ARG A 100 5.81 9.35 -9.09
CA ARG A 100 5.51 9.86 -10.44
C ARG A 100 6.47 9.33 -11.50
N ARG A 101 7.75 9.13 -11.18
CA ARG A 101 8.74 8.52 -12.10
C ARG A 101 8.48 7.03 -12.36
N ALA A 102 7.77 6.35 -11.45
CA ALA A 102 7.52 4.92 -11.53
C ALA A 102 6.18 4.55 -12.23
N LEU A 103 5.28 5.53 -12.43
CA LEU A 103 3.99 5.36 -13.12
C LEU A 103 4.16 4.98 -14.60
#